data_AF-M5TM43-F1
#
_entry.id   AF-M5TM43-F1
#
_cell.length_a   1.000
_cell.length_b   1.000
_cell.length_c   1.000
_cell.angle_alpha   90.00
_cell.angle_beta   90.00
_cell.angle_gamma   90.00
#
_symmetry.space_group_name_H-M   'P 1'
#
loop_
_entity.id
_entity.type
_entity.pdbx_description
1 polymer ?
#
loop_
_entity_poly.entity_id
_entity_poly.type
_entity_poly.pdbx_seq_one_letter_code
_entity_poly.pdbx_strand_id
1 'polypeptide(L)'
;MNTRIRRLYTLVFVLTLAFVAMSLYGVSLAFTWAKDLPNRVVIDGDALVSAFGHAMTESYHHALRDGEPAVQLQVLNEQFTAMIAENDDALAWVRGEYRADILALVDSGDGSVSDAATKLIAILDAEENPS
;
A
#
# COMPACT_ATOMS: atom_id res chain seq x y z
N MET A 1 -9.56 32.81 -37.14
CA MET A 1 -10.48 32.24 -36.13
C MET A 1 -11.44 33.35 -35.69
N ASN A 2 -12.73 33.17 -35.95
CA ASN A 2 -13.73 34.25 -35.92
C ASN A 2 -13.95 34.78 -34.48
N THR A 3 -13.96 36.10 -34.27
CA THR A 3 -13.95 36.76 -32.94
C THR A 3 -15.13 36.34 -32.05
N ARG A 4 -16.24 35.93 -32.67
CA ARG A 4 -17.42 35.38 -31.98
C ARG A 4 -17.19 34.00 -31.38
N ILE A 5 -16.42 33.14 -32.06
CA ILE A 5 -16.11 31.78 -31.61
C ILE A 5 -15.18 31.84 -30.38
N ARG A 6 -14.19 32.74 -30.39
CA ARG A 6 -13.29 32.95 -29.24
C ARG A 6 -14.05 33.41 -27.99
N ARG A 7 -15.00 34.34 -28.14
CA ARG A 7 -15.84 34.82 -27.03
C ARG A 7 -16.73 33.73 -26.45
N LEU A 8 -17.30 32.85 -27.30
CA LEU A 8 -18.11 31.72 -26.85
C LEU A 8 -17.31 30.76 -25.97
N TYR A 9 -16.10 30.38 -26.40
CA TYR A 9 -15.23 29.49 -25.62
C TYR A 9 -14.80 30.10 -24.28
N THR A 10 -14.47 31.39 -24.25
CA THR A 10 -14.15 32.08 -23.00
C THR A 10 -15.33 32.07 -22.03
N LEU A 11 -16.54 32.28 -22.52
CA LEU A 11 -17.75 32.31 -21.68
C LEU A 11 -18.06 30.94 -21.10
N VAL A 12 -17.96 29.87 -21.91
CA VAL A 12 -18.12 28.48 -21.46
C VAL A 12 -17.06 28.13 -20.42
N PHE A 13 -15.79 28.48 -20.68
CA PHE A 13 -14.69 28.19 -19.76
C PHE A 13 -14.86 28.86 -18.39
N VAL A 14 -15.30 30.13 -18.37
CA VAL A 14 -15.59 30.85 -17.12
C VAL A 14 -16.77 30.23 -16.37
N LEU A 15 -17.82 29.80 -17.08
CA LEU A 15 -18.96 29.10 -16.48
C LEU A 15 -18.55 27.76 -15.86
N THR A 16 -17.70 26.98 -16.53
CA THR A 16 -17.18 25.73 -15.99
C THR A 16 -16.33 25.97 -14.74
N LEU A 17 -15.46 26.99 -14.76
CA LEU A 17 -14.66 27.36 -13.58
C LEU A 17 -15.53 27.81 -12.41
N ALA A 18 -16.57 28.61 -12.67
CA ALA A 18 -17.51 29.04 -11.63
C ALA A 18 -18.28 27.85 -11.04
N PHE A 19 -18.68 26.90 -11.87
CA PHE A 19 -19.35 25.67 -11.41
C PHE A 19 -18.43 24.80 -10.54
N VAL A 20 -17.17 24.63 -10.94
CA VAL A 20 -16.16 23.90 -10.16
C VAL A 20 -15.87 24.61 -8.83
N ALA A 21 -15.79 25.94 -8.83
CA ALA A 21 -15.59 26.70 -7.60
C ALA A 21 -16.79 26.58 -6.64
N MET A 22 -18.03 26.63 -7.16
CA MET A 22 -19.23 26.43 -6.36
C MET A 22 -19.35 25.00 -5.81
N SER A 23 -18.98 23.98 -6.59
CA SER A 23 -19.00 22.59 -6.10
C SER A 23 -17.97 22.36 -5.01
N LEU A 24 -16.76 22.91 -5.15
CA LEU A 24 -15.72 22.87 -4.11
C LEU A 24 -16.15 23.60 -2.82
N TYR A 25 -16.85 24.72 -2.96
CA TYR A 25 -17.39 25.45 -1.81
C TYR A 25 -18.52 24.66 -1.12
N GLY A 26 -19.41 24.03 -1.90
CA GLY A 26 -20.46 23.15 -1.37
C GLY A 26 -19.91 21.94 -0.61
N VAL A 27 -18.84 21.33 -1.13
CA VAL A 27 -18.11 20.26 -0.43
C VAL A 27 -17.55 20.75 0.90
N SER A 28 -16.92 21.93 0.93
CA SER A 28 -16.38 22.52 2.15
C SER A 28 -17.46 22.79 3.21
N LEU A 29 -18.63 23.27 2.79
CA LEU A 29 -19.77 23.49 3.68
C LEU A 29 -20.37 22.17 4.20
N ALA A 30 -20.40 21.13 3.37
CA ALA A 30 -20.83 19.80 3.80
C ALA A 30 -19.86 19.21 4.85
N PHE A 31 -18.55 19.43 4.69
CA PHE A 31 -17.55 19.03 5.68
C PHE A 31 -17.71 19.76 7.02
N THR A 32 -18.04 21.06 7.02
CA THR A 32 -18.26 21.80 8.27
C THR A 32 -19.54 21.36 8.97
N TRP A 33 -20.62 21.09 8.24
CA TRP A 33 -21.84 20.51 8.81
C TRP A 33 -21.65 19.07 9.32
N ALA A 34 -20.86 18.25 8.61
CA ALA A 34 -20.53 16.89 9.04
C ALA A 34 -19.68 16.87 10.32
N LYS A 35 -18.83 17.88 10.54
CA LYS A 35 -18.00 18.03 11.74
C LYS A 35 -18.84 18.27 13.01
N ASP A 36 -19.99 18.92 12.88
CA ASP A 36 -20.84 19.34 14.00
C ASP A 36 -21.98 18.36 14.33
N LEU A 37 -22.09 17.22 13.62
CA LEU A 37 -23.08 16.19 13.96
C LEU A 37 -22.64 15.36 15.19
N PRO A 38 -23.48 15.26 16.24
CA PRO A 38 -23.15 14.54 17.49
C PRO A 38 -23.07 13.02 17.33
N ASN A 39 -23.39 12.49 16.14
CA ASN A 39 -23.33 11.07 15.81
C ASN A 39 -22.51 10.88 14.52
N ARG A 40 -21.23 11.26 14.57
CA ARG A 40 -20.30 10.90 13.50
C ARG A 40 -20.15 9.38 13.52
N VAL A 41 -20.44 8.71 12.41
CA VAL A 41 -19.76 7.45 12.11
C VAL A 41 -18.30 7.86 12.06
N VAL A 42 -17.58 7.59 13.15
CA VAL A 42 -16.13 7.60 13.15
C VAL A 42 -15.78 6.53 12.12
N ILE A 43 -15.51 6.93 10.88
CA ILE A 43 -14.69 6.10 10.02
C ILE A 43 -13.35 6.13 10.76
N ASP A 44 -13.17 5.15 11.64
CA ASP A 44 -11.98 5.00 12.45
C ASP A 44 -10.81 4.97 11.47
N GLY A 45 -10.03 6.04 11.44
CA GLY A 45 -8.78 6.07 10.69
C GLY A 45 -7.94 4.86 11.08
N ASP A 46 -8.00 4.47 12.36
CA ASP A 46 -7.37 3.26 12.89
C ASP A 46 -7.98 1.97 12.30
N ALA A 47 -9.29 1.91 12.05
CA ALA A 47 -9.94 0.77 11.40
C ALA A 47 -9.62 0.70 9.90
N LEU A 48 -9.49 1.85 9.23
CA LEU A 48 -9.09 1.92 7.82
C LEU A 48 -7.61 1.57 7.65
N VAL A 49 -6.73 2.07 8.51
CA VAL A 49 -5.30 1.76 8.55
C VAL A 49 -5.07 0.32 8.98
N SER A 50 -5.81 -0.19 9.97
CA SER A 50 -5.77 -1.60 10.37
C SER A 50 -6.29 -2.52 9.27
N ALA A 51 -7.39 -2.16 8.59
CA ALA A 51 -7.92 -2.94 7.48
C ALA A 51 -6.96 -2.95 6.28
N PHE A 52 -6.33 -1.81 5.97
CA PHE A 52 -5.35 -1.73 4.89
C PHE A 52 -4.07 -2.49 5.25
N GLY A 53 -3.58 -2.36 6.48
CA GLY A 53 -2.44 -3.12 6.99
C GLY A 53 -2.70 -4.63 6.96
N HIS A 54 -3.87 -5.06 7.42
CA HIS A 54 -4.27 -6.46 7.40
C HIS A 54 -4.43 -6.99 5.96
N ALA A 55 -5.04 -6.21 5.06
CA ALA A 55 -5.18 -6.60 3.65
C ALA A 55 -3.82 -6.71 2.94
N MET A 56 -2.90 -5.78 3.20
CA MET A 56 -1.54 -5.86 2.68
C MET A 56 -0.81 -7.08 3.24
N THR A 57 -0.94 -7.35 4.53
CA THR A 57 -0.33 -8.53 5.15
C THR A 57 -0.83 -9.82 4.54
N GLU A 58 -2.15 -9.97 4.42
CA GLU A 58 -2.76 -11.15 3.79
C GLU A 58 -2.38 -11.27 2.32
N SER A 59 -2.20 -10.14 1.61
CA SER A 59 -1.76 -10.17 0.21
C SER A 59 -0.35 -10.75 0.06
N TYR A 60 0.56 -10.46 1.01
CA TYR A 60 1.91 -11.03 0.99
C TYR A 60 1.90 -12.51 1.37
N HIS A 61 1.09 -12.93 2.35
CA HIS A 61 0.88 -14.35 2.63
C HIS A 61 0.41 -15.11 1.40
N HIS A 62 -0.61 -14.60 0.71
CA HIS A 62 -1.11 -15.22 -0.51
C HIS A 62 -0.05 -15.22 -1.63
N ALA A 63 0.71 -14.13 -1.80
CA ALA A 63 1.76 -14.04 -2.81
C ALA A 63 2.89 -15.05 -2.56
N LEU A 64 3.23 -15.32 -1.29
CA LEU A 64 4.26 -16.30 -0.94
C LEU A 64 3.75 -17.73 -1.09
N ARG A 65 2.53 -18.04 -0.64
CA ARG A 65 1.98 -19.41 -0.66
C ARG A 65 1.54 -19.88 -2.05
N ASP A 66 0.77 -19.04 -2.73
CA ASP A 66 0.05 -19.41 -3.94
C ASP A 66 0.51 -18.60 -5.17
N GLY A 67 1.47 -17.68 -5.00
CA GLY A 67 2.01 -16.88 -6.09
C GLY A 67 2.87 -17.70 -7.05
N GLU A 68 2.91 -17.26 -8.30
CA GLU A 68 3.86 -17.82 -9.27
C GLU A 68 5.31 -17.46 -8.89
N PRO A 69 6.32 -18.25 -9.30
CA PRO A 69 7.72 -18.03 -8.90
C PRO A 69 8.24 -16.61 -9.13
N ALA A 70 7.81 -15.95 -10.21
CA ALA A 70 8.18 -14.56 -10.48
C ALA A 70 7.67 -13.59 -9.41
N VAL A 71 6.44 -13.78 -8.92
CA VAL A 71 5.84 -12.98 -7.86
C VAL A 71 6.50 -13.27 -6.52
N GLN A 72 6.76 -14.54 -6.21
CA GLN A 72 7.48 -14.94 -5.01
C GLN A 72 8.88 -14.31 -4.97
N LEU A 73 9.63 -14.37 -6.08
CA LEU A 73 10.95 -13.74 -6.20
C LEU A 73 10.90 -12.22 -6.03
N GLN A 74 9.88 -11.58 -6.60
CA GLN A 74 9.68 -10.14 -6.44
C GLN A 74 9.45 -9.77 -4.98
N VAL A 75 8.58 -10.50 -4.27
CA VAL A 75 8.33 -10.25 -2.84
C VAL A 75 9.58 -10.48 -2.01
N LEU A 76 10.29 -11.59 -2.22
CA LEU A 76 11.48 -11.93 -1.43
C LEU A 76 12.63 -10.93 -1.65
N ASN A 77 12.96 -10.61 -2.90
CA ASN A 77 14.14 -9.81 -3.23
C ASN A 77 13.86 -8.30 -3.28
N GLU A 78 12.76 -7.88 -3.90
CA GLU A 78 12.51 -6.46 -4.16
C GLU A 78 11.69 -5.80 -3.05
N GLN A 79 10.89 -6.56 -2.31
CA GLN A 79 10.08 -6.02 -1.22
C GLN A 79 10.76 -6.28 0.13
N PHE A 80 10.92 -7.53 0.53
CA PHE A 80 11.40 -7.87 1.88
C PHE A 80 12.88 -7.55 2.07
N THR A 81 13.76 -8.00 1.17
CA THR A 81 15.19 -7.74 1.31
C THR A 81 15.49 -6.24 1.25
N ALA A 82 14.84 -5.49 0.35
CA ALA A 82 14.99 -4.04 0.26
C ALA A 82 14.49 -3.32 1.53
N MET A 83 13.30 -3.70 2.03
CA MET A 83 12.71 -3.10 3.22
C MET A 83 13.55 -3.33 4.47
N ILE A 84 14.11 -4.54 4.64
CA ILE A 84 15.01 -4.89 5.75
C ILE A 84 16.30 -4.07 5.68
N ALA A 85 16.84 -3.84 4.47
CA ALA A 85 18.05 -3.06 4.30
C ALA A 85 17.88 -1.57 4.66
N GLU A 86 16.65 -1.04 4.58
CA GLU A 86 16.34 0.35 4.88
C GLU A 86 15.87 0.59 6.32
N ASN A 87 15.33 -0.44 7.00
CA ASN A 87 14.72 -0.30 8.32
C ASN A 87 14.83 -1.59 9.17
N ASP A 88 15.53 -1.51 10.31
CA ASP A 88 15.68 -2.62 11.27
C ASP A 88 14.33 -3.08 11.86
N ASP A 89 13.36 -2.18 12.06
CA ASP A 89 12.01 -2.55 12.54
C ASP A 89 11.27 -3.43 11.52
N ALA A 90 11.58 -3.28 10.22
CA ALA A 90 11.02 -4.13 9.18
C ALA A 90 11.58 -5.55 9.25
N LEU A 91 12.80 -5.74 9.73
CA LEU A 91 13.37 -7.07 9.98
C LEU A 91 12.56 -7.80 11.04
N ALA A 92 12.34 -7.18 12.20
CA ALA A 92 11.53 -7.76 13.26
C ALA A 92 10.08 -8.07 12.79
N TRP A 93 9.49 -7.17 12.02
CA TRP A 93 8.15 -7.37 11.46
C TRP A 93 8.08 -8.52 10.45
N VAL A 94 8.97 -8.57 9.46
CA VAL A 94 9.01 -9.64 8.46
C VAL A 94 9.31 -11.00 9.11
N ARG A 95 10.21 -11.02 10.11
CA ARG A 95 10.50 -12.23 10.90
C ARG A 95 9.26 -12.71 11.66
N GLY A 96 8.52 -11.79 12.28
CA GLY A 96 7.32 -12.14 13.05
C GLY A 96 6.17 -12.65 12.19
N GLU A 97 5.91 -11.97 11.08
CA GLU A 97 4.71 -12.21 10.28
C GLU A 97 4.92 -13.30 9.21
N TYR A 98 6.02 -13.25 8.45
CA TYR A 98 6.16 -14.07 7.23
C TYR A 98 7.19 -15.20 7.31
N ARG A 99 7.93 -15.35 8.42
CA ARG A 99 9.02 -16.34 8.51
C ARG A 99 8.57 -17.76 8.20
N ALA A 100 7.38 -18.16 8.63
CA ALA A 100 6.85 -19.49 8.35
C ALA A 100 6.63 -19.73 6.85
N ASP A 101 6.11 -18.74 6.13
CA ASP A 101 5.87 -18.85 4.68
C ASP A 101 7.18 -18.81 3.90
N ILE A 102 8.12 -17.96 4.31
CA ILE A 102 9.46 -17.90 3.69
C ILE A 102 10.18 -19.24 3.92
N LEU A 103 10.07 -19.84 5.11
CA LEU A 103 10.64 -21.17 5.38
C LEU A 103 10.04 -22.25 4.47
N ALA A 104 8.73 -22.22 4.23
CA ALA A 104 8.09 -23.16 3.31
C ALA A 104 8.64 -23.06 1.87
N LEU A 105 9.07 -21.86 1.46
CA LEU A 105 9.66 -21.62 0.14
C LEU A 105 11.10 -22.11 -0.01
N VAL A 106 11.81 -22.38 1.10
CA VAL A 106 13.15 -22.99 1.07
C VAL A 106 13.12 -24.34 0.36
N ASP A 107 12.07 -25.12 0.58
CA ASP A 107 11.87 -26.44 -0.06
C ASP A 107 11.06 -26.34 -1.37
N SER A 108 10.93 -25.14 -1.96
CA SER A 108 10.17 -24.99 -3.20
C SER A 108 10.83 -25.73 -4.37
N GLY A 109 10.01 -26.19 -5.32
CA GLY A 109 10.49 -26.87 -6.54
C GLY A 109 11.21 -25.94 -7.53
N ASP A 110 11.15 -24.62 -7.33
CA ASP A 110 11.87 -23.64 -8.12
C ASP A 110 13.19 -23.27 -7.41
N GLY A 111 14.32 -23.60 -8.04
CA GLY A 111 15.63 -23.37 -7.43
C GLY A 111 15.93 -21.89 -7.16
N SER A 112 15.38 -20.96 -7.94
CA SER A 112 15.60 -19.52 -7.73
C SER A 112 14.83 -19.04 -6.50
N VAL A 113 13.58 -19.49 -6.35
CA VAL A 113 12.75 -19.17 -5.17
C VAL A 113 13.36 -19.77 -3.92
N SER A 114 13.77 -21.05 -3.97
CA SER A 114 14.46 -21.74 -2.87
C SER A 114 15.72 -21.00 -2.43
N ASP A 115 16.57 -20.60 -3.38
CA ASP A 115 17.80 -19.85 -3.09
C ASP A 115 17.50 -18.48 -2.47
N ALA A 116 16.49 -17.76 -2.98
CA ALA A 116 16.09 -16.45 -2.45
C ALA A 116 15.53 -16.57 -1.02
N ALA A 117 14.64 -17.54 -0.79
CA ALA A 117 14.08 -17.81 0.53
C ALA A 117 15.17 -18.19 1.54
N THR A 118 16.11 -19.06 1.15
CA THR A 118 17.24 -19.47 2.00
C THR A 118 18.09 -18.28 2.41
N LYS A 119 18.43 -17.39 1.47
CA LYS A 119 19.19 -16.17 1.76
C LYS A 119 18.44 -15.25 2.72
N LEU A 120 17.13 -15.07 2.51
CA LEU A 120 16.33 -14.21 3.36
C LEU A 120 16.21 -14.78 4.78
N ILE A 121 16.01 -16.09 4.95
CA ILE A 121 16.02 -16.73 6.27
C ILE A 121 17.36 -16.52 6.98
N ALA A 122 18.48 -16.64 6.26
CA ALA A 122 19.79 -16.39 6.86
C ALA A 122 19.92 -14.95 7.39
N ILE A 123 19.37 -13.96 6.68
CA ILE A 123 19.32 -12.56 7.15
C ILE A 123 18.43 -12.43 8.39
N LEU A 124 17.24 -13.03 8.35
CA LEU A 124 16.28 -12.97 9.45
C LEU A 124 16.81 -13.64 10.72
N ASP A 125 17.56 -14.73 10.62
CA ASP A 125 18.09 -15.47 11.78
C ASP A 125 19.43 -14.89 12.29
N ALA A 126 20.18 -14.14 11.48
CA ALA A 126 21.49 -13.60 11.86
C ALA A 126 21.43 -12.59 13.02
N GLU A 127 20.30 -11.92 13.20
CA GLU A 127 20.12 -10.87 14.21
C GLU A 127 19.42 -11.41 15.49
N GLU A 128 18.90 -12.64 15.49
CA GLU A 128 18.38 -13.30 16.70
C GLU A 128 19.51 -13.69 17.69
N ASN A 129 20.77 -13.64 17.24
CA ASN A 129 21.95 -13.98 18.02
C ASN A 129 22.89 -12.76 18.17
N PRO A 130 22.53 -11.74 18.97
CA PRO A 130 23.52 -10.76 19.40
C PRO A 130 24.51 -11.48 20.31
N SER A 131 25.78 -11.42 19.93
CA SER A 131 26.90 -11.87 20.77
C SER A 131 27.04 -11.04 22.04
#